data_AF-A0AAE4RB22-F1
#
_entry.id   AF-A0AAE4RB22-F1
#
_cell.length_a   1.000
_cell.length_b   1.000
_cell.length_c   1.000
_cell.angle_alpha   90.00
_cell.angle_beta   90.00
_cell.angle_gamma   90.00
#
_symmetry.space_group_name_H-M   'P 1'
#
loop_
_entity.id
_entity.type
_entity.pdbx_description
1 polymer ?
#
loop_
_entity_poly.entity_id
_entity_poly.type
_entity_poly.pdbx_seq_one_letter_code
_entity_poly.pdbx_strand_id
1 'polypeptide(L)'
;MITPVEWAGLVAGSSVLSAAVTAVASRRPSMAKVFAENYRDVVERLAKVETRLDTVERERDAERQEHSVTKEMLRVALRWIREAVAWATGPRHTEFPPPPPELLKEL
;
A
#
# COMPACT_ATOMS: atom_id res chain seq x y z
N MET A 1 11.98 -15.46 8.75
CA MET A 1 11.61 -15.16 7.35
C MET A 1 12.40 -13.94 6.96
N ILE A 2 13.26 -14.04 5.94
CA ILE A 2 14.10 -12.92 5.48
C ILE A 2 13.18 -11.95 4.75
N THR A 3 13.19 -10.69 5.17
CA THR A 3 12.38 -9.63 4.59
C THR A 3 12.96 -9.17 3.24
N PRO A 4 12.16 -8.60 2.32
CA PRO A 4 12.65 -8.14 1.02
C PRO A 4 13.80 -7.11 1.12
N VAL A 5 13.79 -6.30 2.19
CA VAL A 5 14.85 -5.33 2.52
C VAL A 5 16.16 -6.04 2.89
N GLU A 6 16.09 -7.17 3.60
CA GLU A 6 17.26 -7.99 3.92
C GLU A 6 17.83 -8.70 2.67
N TRP A 7 16.99 -9.07 1.70
CA TRP A 7 17.44 -9.54 0.38
C TRP A 7 18.11 -8.44 -0.45
N ALA A 8 17.54 -7.23 -0.47
CA ALA A 8 18.12 -6.08 -1.15
C ALA A 8 19.47 -5.68 -0.51
N GLY A 9 19.59 -5.72 0.82
CA GLY A 9 20.86 -5.48 1.52
C GLY A 9 21.91 -6.56 1.26
N LEU A 10 21.49 -7.82 1.12
CA LEU A 10 22.37 -8.93 0.71
C LEU A 10 22.85 -8.78 -0.73
N VAL A 11 22.06 -8.25 -1.65
CA VAL A 11 22.45 -8.06 -3.07
C VAL A 11 23.24 -6.77 -3.27
N ALA A 12 22.82 -5.66 -2.65
CA ALA A 12 23.47 -4.35 -2.76
C ALA A 12 24.78 -4.27 -1.98
N GLY A 13 24.95 -5.08 -0.92
CA GLY A 13 26.15 -5.11 -0.07
C GLY A 13 27.09 -6.29 -0.30
N SER A 14 26.82 -7.18 -1.27
CA SER A 14 27.62 -8.40 -1.44
C SER A 14 28.99 -8.10 -2.04
N SER A 15 29.96 -7.92 -1.14
CA SER A 15 31.40 -7.98 -1.41
C SER A 15 31.81 -9.29 -2.12
N VAL A 16 31.01 -10.35 -1.97
CA VAL A 16 31.20 -11.65 -2.62
C VAL A 16 30.81 -11.61 -4.10
N LEU A 17 29.71 -10.96 -4.47
CA LEU A 17 29.31 -10.76 -5.87
C LEU A 17 30.30 -9.85 -6.58
N SER A 18 30.71 -8.76 -5.93
CA SER A 18 31.78 -7.89 -6.43
C SER A 18 33.09 -8.66 -6.62
N ALA A 19 33.51 -9.48 -5.64
CA ALA A 19 34.73 -10.30 -5.77
C ALA A 19 34.64 -11.34 -6.89
N ALA A 20 33.48 -12.00 -7.05
CA ALA A 20 33.25 -12.97 -8.12
C ALA A 20 33.26 -12.32 -9.51
N VAL A 21 32.67 -11.13 -9.66
CA VAL A 21 32.72 -10.35 -10.90
C VAL A 21 34.17 -9.97 -11.24
N THR A 22 34.96 -9.51 -10.27
CA THR A 22 36.38 -9.15 -10.52
C THR A 22 37.22 -10.39 -10.88
N ALA A 23 36.98 -11.54 -10.24
CA ALA A 23 37.67 -12.80 -10.54
C ALA A 23 37.29 -13.36 -11.93
N VAL A 24 36.04 -13.22 -12.35
CA VAL A 24 35.59 -13.64 -13.69
C VAL A 24 36.05 -12.64 -14.76
N ALA A 25 36.02 -11.34 -14.47
CA ALA A 25 36.47 -10.29 -15.39
C ALA A 25 37.96 -10.37 -15.71
N SER A 26 38.79 -10.71 -14.72
CA SER A 26 40.23 -10.92 -14.92
C SER A 26 40.57 -12.18 -15.75
N ARG A 27 39.68 -13.18 -15.79
CA ARG A 27 39.92 -14.46 -16.48
C ARG A 27 39.23 -14.56 -17.84
N ARG A 28 38.06 -13.93 -18.03
CA ARG A 28 37.27 -13.97 -19.27
C ARG A 28 36.51 -12.64 -19.47
N PRO A 29 37.15 -11.63 -20.10
CA PRO A 29 36.57 -10.30 -20.26
C PRO A 29 35.27 -10.27 -21.06
N SER A 30 35.06 -11.21 -21.98
CA SER A 30 33.80 -11.35 -22.74
C SER A 30 32.61 -11.78 -21.87
N MET A 31 32.82 -12.63 -20.86
CA MET A 31 31.77 -13.04 -19.93
C MET A 31 31.45 -11.94 -18.91
N ALA A 32 32.43 -11.12 -18.55
CA ALA A 32 32.23 -9.95 -17.68
C ALA A 32 31.24 -8.95 -18.28
N LYS A 33 31.31 -8.75 -19.60
CA LYS A 33 30.39 -7.87 -20.32
C LYS A 33 28.95 -8.40 -20.29
N VAL A 34 28.76 -9.70 -20.53
CA VAL A 34 27.44 -10.36 -20.45
C VAL A 34 26.87 -10.27 -19.03
N PHE A 35 27.71 -10.47 -18.01
CA PHE A 35 27.29 -10.30 -16.61
C PHE A 35 26.93 -8.85 -16.29
N ALA A 36 27.69 -7.87 -16.77
CA ALA A 36 27.41 -6.45 -16.55
C ALA A 36 26.10 -6.02 -17.24
N GLU A 37 25.84 -6.50 -18.45
CA GLU A 37 24.59 -6.25 -19.17
C GLU A 37 23.38 -6.89 -18.45
N ASN A 38 23.50 -8.15 -18.02
CA ASN A 38 22.44 -8.82 -17.25
C ASN A 38 22.22 -8.18 -15.88
N TYR A 39 23.29 -7.76 -15.20
CA TYR A 39 23.20 -7.07 -13.91
C TYR A 39 22.50 -5.72 -14.08
N ARG A 40 22.80 -4.98 -15.16
CA ARG A 40 22.13 -3.72 -15.47
C ARG A 40 20.63 -3.90 -15.69
N ASP A 41 20.22 -4.91 -16.47
CA ASP A 41 18.80 -5.23 -16.69
C ASP A 41 18.10 -5.64 -15.38
N VAL A 42 18.77 -6.43 -14.52
CA VAL A 42 18.23 -6.79 -13.21
C VAL A 42 18.04 -5.56 -12.31
N VAL A 43 19.02 -4.66 -12.26
CA VAL A 43 18.94 -3.42 -11.47
C VAL A 43 17.81 -2.52 -11.99
N GLU A 44 17.66 -2.39 -13.30
CA GLU A 44 16.59 -1.59 -13.90
C GLU A 44 15.20 -2.17 -13.60
N ARG A 45 15.05 -3.50 -13.67
CA ARG A 45 13.81 -4.18 -13.28
C ARG A 45 13.52 -4.04 -11.79
N LEU A 46 14.55 -4.14 -10.95
CA LEU A 46 14.41 -3.95 -9.50
C LEU A 46 13.91 -2.55 -9.19
N ALA A 47 14.53 -1.51 -9.76
CA ALA A 47 14.12 -0.12 -9.58
C ALA A 47 12.66 0.13 -10.03
N LYS A 48 12.24 -0.52 -11.13
CA LYS A 48 10.85 -0.45 -11.60
C LYS A 48 9.88 -1.15 -10.65
N VAL A 49 10.28 -2.27 -10.05
CA VAL A 49 9.47 -2.99 -9.05
C VAL A 49 9.36 -2.18 -7.77
N GLU A 50 10.45 -1.61 -7.28
CA GLU A 50 10.47 -0.72 -6.10
C GLU A 50 9.53 0.47 -6.30
N THR A 51 9.63 1.14 -7.46
CA THR A 51 8.74 2.27 -7.78
C THR A 51 7.26 1.85 -7.79
N ARG A 52 6.95 0.68 -8.36
CA ARG A 52 5.57 0.16 -8.37
C ARG A 52 5.09 -0.23 -6.98
N LEU A 53 5.98 -0.77 -6.15
CA LEU A 53 5.66 -1.13 -4.77
C LEU A 53 5.31 0.14 -3.97
N ASP A 54 6.13 1.18 -4.07
CA ASP A 54 5.86 2.48 -3.43
C ASP A 54 4.51 3.06 -3.85
N THR A 55 4.16 2.97 -5.14
CA THR A 55 2.86 3.42 -5.63
C THR A 55 1.72 2.62 -5.03
N VAL A 56 1.80 1.29 -5.06
CA VAL A 56 0.75 0.41 -4.51
C VAL A 56 0.59 0.60 -3.01
N GLU A 57 1.69 0.82 -2.28
CA GLU A 57 1.63 1.10 -0.84
C GLU A 57 0.89 2.41 -0.55
N ARG A 58 1.17 3.47 -1.33
CA ARG A 58 0.45 4.75 -1.21
C ARG A 58 -1.04 4.62 -1.56
N GLU A 59 -1.37 3.93 -2.65
CA GLU A 59 -2.77 3.68 -3.04
C GLU A 59 -3.52 2.89 -1.97
N ARG A 60 -2.87 1.87 -1.42
CA ARG A 60 -3.42 1.06 -0.32
C ARG A 60 -3.66 1.90 0.93
N ASP A 61 -2.77 2.81 1.27
CA ASP A 61 -2.94 3.70 2.42
C ASP A 61 -4.08 4.70 2.20
N ALA A 62 -4.19 5.26 0.99
CA ALA A 62 -5.31 6.12 0.62
C ALA A 62 -6.65 5.38 0.73
N GLU A 63 -6.74 4.16 0.17
CA GLU A 63 -7.99 3.39 0.22
C GLU A 63 -8.34 2.95 1.64
N ARG A 64 -7.35 2.61 2.48
CA ARG A 64 -7.61 2.34 3.91
C ARG A 64 -8.18 3.55 4.63
N GLN A 65 -7.68 4.74 4.32
CA GLN A 65 -8.16 5.97 4.91
C GLN A 65 -9.60 6.26 4.46
N GLU A 66 -9.88 6.19 3.16
CA GLU A 66 -11.23 6.36 2.61
C GLU A 66 -12.21 5.34 3.19
N HIS A 67 -11.82 4.07 3.23
CA HIS A 67 -12.64 3.01 3.82
C HIS A 67 -12.96 3.27 5.30
N SER A 68 -12.00 3.80 6.07
CA SER A 68 -12.23 4.17 7.47
C SER A 68 -13.26 5.30 7.59
N VAL A 69 -13.19 6.32 6.73
CA VAL A 69 -14.16 7.42 6.69
C VAL A 69 -15.55 6.89 6.35
N THR A 70 -15.67 6.08 5.30
CA THR A 70 -16.96 5.47 4.91
C THR A 70 -17.56 4.62 6.03
N LYS A 71 -16.74 3.82 6.72
CA LYS A 71 -17.20 2.98 7.83
C LYS A 71 -17.75 3.81 8.99
N GLU A 72 -17.12 4.94 9.29
CA GLU A 72 -17.62 5.84 10.33
C GLU A 72 -18.93 6.49 9.93
N MET A 73 -19.04 6.93 8.67
CA MET A 73 -20.28 7.49 8.13
C MET A 73 -21.45 6.49 8.17
N LEU A 74 -21.19 5.22 7.83
CA LEU A 74 -22.19 4.15 7.92
C LEU A 74 -22.64 3.90 9.36
N ARG A 75 -21.73 4.01 10.35
CA ARG A 75 -22.11 3.90 11.77
C ARG A 75 -23.02 5.05 12.20
N VAL A 76 -22.71 6.28 11.77
CA VAL A 76 -23.54 7.47 12.04
C VAL A 76 -24.94 7.29 11.41
N ALA A 77 -25.00 6.88 10.14
CA ALA A 77 -26.25 6.58 9.46
C ALA A 77 -27.07 5.51 10.18
N LEU A 78 -26.44 4.41 10.57
CA LEU A 78 -27.11 3.31 11.26
C LEU A 78 -27.62 3.70 12.65
N ARG A 79 -26.91 4.59 13.36
CA ARG A 79 -27.39 5.19 14.61
C ARG A 79 -28.65 6.01 14.38
N TRP A 80 -28.64 6.92 13.40
CA TRP A 80 -29.82 7.73 13.07
C TRP A 80 -31.01 6.89 12.61
N ILE A 81 -30.79 5.86 11.78
CA ILE A 81 -31.87 4.94 11.36
C ILE A 81 -32.49 4.25 12.60
N ARG A 82 -31.68 3.83 13.57
CA ARG A 82 -32.20 3.22 14.81
C ARG A 82 -33.02 4.20 15.63
N GLU A 83 -32.60 5.46 15.73
CA GLU A 83 -33.35 6.52 16.41
C GLU A 83 -34.67 6.80 15.69
N ALA A 84 -34.66 6.90 14.36
CA ALA A 84 -35.85 7.10 13.55
C ALA A 84 -36.83 5.92 13.66
N VAL A 85 -36.34 4.68 13.68
CA VAL A 85 -37.17 3.48 13.91
C VAL A 85 -37.76 3.48 15.32
N ALA A 86 -36.96 3.79 16.34
CA ALA A 86 -37.43 3.87 17.72
C ALA A 86 -38.54 4.92 17.87
N TRP A 87 -38.36 6.09 17.26
CA TRP A 87 -39.39 7.12 17.17
C TRP A 87 -40.66 6.60 16.48
N ALA A 88 -40.53 5.92 15.33
CA ALA A 88 -41.66 5.42 14.56
C ALA A 88 -42.50 4.37 15.33
N THR A 89 -41.84 3.58 16.19
CA THR A 89 -42.47 2.58 17.06
C THR A 89 -42.97 3.15 18.40
N GLY A 90 -42.50 4.35 18.78
CA GLY A 90 -42.78 4.99 20.06
C GLY A 90 -43.94 5.98 20.03
N PRO A 91 -44.17 6.71 21.13
CA PRO A 91 -45.20 7.75 21.20
C PRO A 91 -44.88 8.89 20.22
N ARG A 92 -45.69 9.08 19.18
CA ARG A 92 -45.48 10.07 18.08
C ARG A 92 -45.65 11.55 18.47
N HIS A 93 -45.71 11.83 19.76
CA HIS A 93 -45.85 13.19 20.30
C HIS A 93 -44.47 13.85 20.45
N THR A 94 -43.39 13.07 20.37
CA THR A 94 -42.02 13.56 20.36
C THR A 94 -41.62 13.98 18.95
N GLU A 95 -40.71 14.95 18.84
CA GLU A 95 -40.20 15.40 17.55
C GLU A 95 -39.38 14.31 16.85
N PHE A 96 -39.45 14.28 15.51
CA PHE A 96 -38.67 13.33 14.70
C PHE A 96 -37.18 13.65 14.80
N PRO A 97 -36.30 12.65 15.02
CA PRO A 97 -34.87 12.89 15.16
C PRO A 97 -34.28 13.46 13.86
N PRO A 98 -33.66 14.65 13.89
CA PRO A 98 -33.09 15.25 12.70
C PRO A 98 -31.89 14.43 12.22
N PRO A 99 -31.65 14.35 10.88
CA PRO A 99 -30.49 13.67 10.35
C PRO A 99 -29.19 14.35 10.82
N PRO A 100 -28.17 13.57 11.21
CA PRO A 100 -26.86 14.10 11.56
C PRO A 100 -26.28 14.99 10.46
N PRO A 101 -25.65 16.13 10.82
CA PRO A 101 -25.12 17.09 9.84
C PRO A 101 -24.01 16.48 8.98
N GLU A 102 -23.33 15.44 9.45
CA GLU A 102 -22.32 14.71 8.69
C GLU A 102 -22.91 14.02 7.45
N LEU A 103 -24.15 13.53 7.53
CA LEU A 103 -24.86 12.91 6.40
C LEU A 103 -25.41 13.95 5.43
N LEU A 104 -25.74 15.15 5.92
CA LEU A 104 -26.30 16.23 5.11
C LEU A 104 -25.25 16.93 4.24
N LYS A 105 -23.96 16.86 4.61
CA LYS A 105 -22.86 17.48 3.85
C LYS A 105 -22.47 16.69 2.59
N GLU A 106 -22.86 15.43 2.50
CA GLU A 106 -22.50 14.48 1.44
C GLU A 106 -23.66 14.28 0.42
N LEU A 107 -24.76 15.03 0.56
CA LEU A 107 -25.93 15.06 -0.33
C LEU A 107 -25.87 16.27 -1.26
#